data_AF-A0A7R9LWJ7-F1
#
_entry.id   AF-A0A7R9LWJ7-F1
#
_cell.length_a   1.000
_cell.length_b   1.000
_cell.length_c   1.000
_cell.angle_alpha   90.00
_cell.angle_beta   90.00
_cell.angle_gamma   90.00
#
_symmetry.space_group_name_H-M   'P 1'
#
loop_
_entity.id
_entity.type
_entity.pdbx_description
1 polymer ?
#
loop_
_entity_poly.entity_id
_entity_poly.type
_entity_poly.pdbx_seq_one_letter_code
_entity_poly.pdbx_strand_id
1 'polypeptide(L)'
;NSLVRYYKNNFADGFRQDAIDLFLGYYKVDENEGKLVKCPLKDRQEWKYLTLPLFFLASIAMFFFSLLIPTEHSTETLLYLLFWLAMVSTTLIGIFYYGSELADYPKLRDVKPKRQSD
;
A
#
# COMPACT_ATOMS: atom_id res chain seq x y z
N ASN A 1 -4.24 -18.52 13.25
CA ASN A 1 -5.06 -17.29 13.20
C ASN A 1 -4.18 -16.05 13.42
N SER A 2 -3.25 -15.78 12.50
CA SER A 2 -2.24 -14.71 12.62
C SER A 2 -2.29 -13.76 11.43
N LEU A 3 -2.48 -14.29 10.22
CA LEU A 3 -2.61 -13.52 8.97
C LEU A 3 -3.84 -12.59 8.98
N VAL A 4 -4.99 -13.10 9.42
CA VAL A 4 -6.22 -12.29 9.58
C VAL A 4 -6.03 -11.16 10.59
N ARG A 5 -5.34 -11.42 11.70
CA ARG A 5 -5.01 -10.40 12.71
C ARG A 5 -4.06 -9.36 12.16
N TYR A 6 -3.03 -9.79 11.43
CA TYR A 6 -2.09 -8.89 10.76
C TYR A 6 -2.81 -7.98 9.77
N TYR A 7 -3.69 -8.54 8.94
CA TYR A 7 -4.47 -7.76 8.00
C TYR A 7 -5.33 -6.71 8.71
N LYS A 8 -6.13 -7.14 9.70
CA LYS A 8 -7.00 -6.23 10.46
C LYS A 8 -6.21 -5.11 11.12
N ASN A 9 -5.10 -5.43 11.78
CA ASN A 9 -4.30 -4.45 12.51
C ASN A 9 -3.57 -3.44 11.62
N ASN A 10 -3.20 -3.80 10.38
CA ASN A 10 -2.41 -2.93 9.51
C ASN A 10 -3.23 -2.24 8.41
N PHE A 11 -4.40 -2.77 8.01
CA PHE A 11 -5.12 -2.28 6.82
C PHE A 11 -6.57 -1.87 7.08
N ALA A 12 -7.14 -2.21 8.23
CA ALA A 12 -8.55 -1.93 8.55
C ALA A 12 -8.75 -1.20 9.88
N ASP A 13 -7.68 -1.01 10.66
CA ASP A 13 -7.77 -0.45 12.00
C ASP A 13 -7.58 1.07 12.05
N GLY A 14 -6.89 1.67 11.08
CA GLY A 14 -6.67 3.12 11.01
C GLY A 14 -7.98 3.91 11.05
N PHE A 15 -8.94 3.54 10.20
CA PHE A 15 -10.30 4.11 10.24
C PHE A 15 -11.00 3.97 11.60
N ARG A 16 -10.82 2.84 12.28
CA ARG A 16 -11.46 2.59 13.58
C ARG A 16 -10.86 3.50 14.66
N GLN A 17 -9.55 3.71 14.62
CA GLN A 17 -8.86 4.62 15.54
C GLN A 17 -9.30 6.07 15.31
N ASP A 18 -9.40 6.50 14.06
CA ASP A 18 -9.92 7.84 13.71
C ASP A 18 -11.35 8.07 14.21
N ALA A 19 -12.23 7.07 14.06
CA ALA A 19 -13.60 7.16 14.58
C ALA A 19 -13.62 7.36 16.11
N ILE A 20 -12.80 6.60 16.84
CA ILE A 20 -12.68 6.71 18.30
C ILE A 20 -12.16 8.10 18.69
N ASP A 21 -11.16 8.63 17.99
CA ASP A 21 -10.59 9.95 18.26
C ASP A 21 -11.60 11.08 18.01
N LEU A 22 -12.48 10.93 17.02
CA LEU A 22 -13.59 11.86 16.77
C LEU A 22 -14.66 11.80 17.88
N PHE A 23 -15.05 10.60 18.32
CA PHE A 23 -16.06 10.43 19.37
C PHE A 23 -15.56 10.89 20.75
N LEU A 24 -14.29 10.67 21.07
CA LEU A 24 -13.67 11.12 22.32
C LEU A 24 -13.33 12.62 22.30
N GLY A 25 -13.48 13.30 21.16
CA GLY A 25 -13.21 14.72 21.01
C GLY A 25 -11.72 15.08 21.00
N TYR A 26 -10.84 14.10 20.77
CA TYR A 26 -9.42 14.34 20.53
C TYR A 26 -9.18 15.10 19.23
N TYR A 27 -10.05 14.89 18.24
CA TYR A 27 -10.11 15.67 17.01
C TYR A 27 -11.36 16.56 17.00
N LYS A 28 -11.20 17.84 16.65
CA LYS A 28 -12.31 18.78 16.44
C LYS A 28 -12.29 19.25 14.99
N VAL A 29 -13.40 19.06 14.30
CA VAL A 29 -13.57 19.45 12.89
C VAL A 29 -13.66 20.97 12.80
N ASP A 30 -12.79 21.60 12.02
CA ASP A 30 -12.87 23.02 11.66
C ASP A 30 -13.87 23.21 10.51
N GLU A 31 -14.70 24.25 10.58
CA GLU A 31 -15.69 24.60 9.55
C GLU A 31 -15.06 24.91 8.18
N ASN A 32 -13.77 25.22 8.17
CA ASN A 32 -12.97 25.49 6.99
C ASN A 32 -12.42 24.21 6.31
N GLU A 33 -12.48 23.05 6.96
CA GLU A 33 -12.09 21.77 6.38
C GLU A 33 -13.00 21.38 5.20
N GLY A 34 -12.39 20.98 4.09
CA GLY A 34 -13.09 20.67 2.84
C GLY A 34 -13.45 21.89 1.99
N LYS A 35 -13.33 23.12 2.52
CA LYS A 35 -13.57 24.38 1.80
C LYS A 35 -12.27 25.12 1.49
N LEU A 36 -11.56 25.54 2.53
CA LEU A 36 -10.31 26.30 2.45
C LEU A 36 -9.10 25.43 2.77
N VAL A 37 -9.28 24.45 3.66
CA VAL A 37 -8.24 23.51 4.09
C VAL A 37 -8.61 22.10 3.63
N LYS A 38 -7.64 21.30 3.20
CA LYS A 38 -7.89 19.92 2.76
C LYS A 38 -8.37 19.08 3.94
N CYS A 39 -9.52 18.42 3.81
CA CYS A 39 -10.04 17.50 4.82
C CYS A 39 -9.06 16.31 5.02
N PRO A 40 -8.62 16.01 6.25
CA PRO A 40 -7.67 14.94 6.53
C PRO A 40 -8.25 13.55 6.28
N LEU A 41 -9.57 13.37 6.45
CA LEU A 41 -10.27 12.11 6.18
C LEU A 41 -10.52 11.87 4.69
N LYS A 42 -10.35 12.89 3.84
CA LYS A 42 -10.55 12.74 2.40
C LYS A 42 -9.49 11.81 1.85
N ASP A 43 -9.93 10.63 1.44
CA ASP A 43 -9.05 9.56 1.05
C ASP A 43 -8.15 9.97 -0.11
N ARG A 44 -6.83 9.85 0.10
CA ARG A 44 -5.86 9.91 -0.98
C ARG A 44 -5.83 8.51 -1.57
N GLN A 45 -6.79 8.21 -2.43
CA GLN A 45 -6.73 6.98 -3.20
C GLN A 45 -5.52 7.07 -4.14
N GLU A 46 -4.35 6.70 -3.64
CA GLU A 46 -3.15 6.69 -4.44
C GLU A 46 -3.25 5.47 -5.35
N TRP A 47 -3.44 5.71 -6.65
CA TRP A 47 -3.55 4.67 -7.68
C TRP A 47 -2.46 3.59 -7.58
N LYS A 48 -1.30 3.95 -7.02
CA LYS A 48 -0.18 3.08 -6.66
C LYS A 48 -0.61 1.85 -5.86
N TYR A 49 -1.56 1.97 -4.94
CA TYR A 49 -2.08 0.87 -4.11
C TYR A 49 -2.72 -0.24 -4.94
N LEU A 50 -3.32 0.11 -6.08
CA LEU A 50 -3.94 -0.83 -6.98
C LEU A 50 -2.97 -1.28 -8.09
N THR A 51 -2.21 -0.34 -8.65
CA THR A 51 -1.35 -0.63 -9.80
C THR A 51 -0.17 -1.50 -9.42
N LEU A 52 0.53 -1.25 -8.31
CA LEU A 52 1.73 -2.01 -7.93
C LEU A 52 1.43 -3.51 -7.71
N PRO A 53 0.41 -3.90 -6.91
CA PRO A 53 0.09 -5.32 -6.74
C PRO A 53 -0.42 -5.98 -8.02
N LEU A 54 -1.15 -5.24 -8.86
CA LEU A 54 -1.65 -5.75 -10.13
C LEU A 54 -0.51 -6.03 -11.12
N PHE A 55 0.43 -5.09 -11.27
CA PHE A 55 1.61 -5.27 -12.11
C PHE A 55 2.51 -6.41 -11.59
N PHE A 56 2.65 -6.55 -10.27
CA PHE A 56 3.37 -7.67 -9.66
C PHE A 56 2.70 -9.03 -9.95
N LEU A 57 1.38 -9.12 -9.85
CA LEU A 57 0.65 -10.34 -10.18
C LEU A 57 0.78 -10.70 -11.66
N ALA A 58 0.66 -9.70 -12.55
CA ALA A 58 0.81 -9.89 -13.98
C ALA A 58 2.24 -10.34 -14.35
N SER A 59 3.27 -9.74 -13.76
CA SER A 59 4.67 -10.12 -14.02
C SER A 59 4.98 -11.53 -13.53
N ILE A 60 4.47 -11.94 -12.35
CA ILE A 60 4.57 -13.31 -11.85
C ILE A 60 3.88 -14.30 -12.80
N ALA A 61 2.66 -13.99 -13.24
CA ALA A 61 1.93 -14.86 -14.15
C ALA A 61 2.69 -15.05 -15.47
N MET A 62 3.20 -13.97 -16.06
CA MET A 62 4.01 -14.02 -17.28
C MET A 62 5.31 -14.79 -17.08
N PHE A 63 5.98 -14.62 -15.94
CA PHE A 63 7.19 -15.38 -15.59
C PHE A 63 6.91 -16.88 -15.54
N PHE A 64 5.82 -17.31 -14.88
CA PHE A 64 5.44 -18.72 -14.85
C PHE A 64 4.98 -19.23 -16.23
N PHE A 65 4.29 -18.42 -17.03
CA PHE A 65 3.97 -18.81 -18.40
C PHE A 65 5.22 -19.03 -19.26
N SER A 66 6.22 -18.15 -19.14
CA SER A 66 7.52 -18.33 -19.81
C SER A 66 8.29 -19.55 -19.32
N LEU A 67 8.10 -19.97 -18.06
CA LEU A 67 8.69 -21.20 -17.52
C LEU A 67 7.97 -22.48 -17.94
N LEU A 68 6.65 -22.46 -18.00
CA LEU A 68 5.81 -23.66 -18.14
C LEU A 68 5.39 -23.96 -19.58
N ILE A 69 5.34 -22.94 -20.45
CA ILE A 69 4.97 -23.08 -21.87
C ILE A 69 6.14 -22.67 -22.79
N PRO A 70 7.39 -23.14 -22.58
CA PRO A 70 8.42 -22.93 -23.58
C PRO A 70 8.14 -23.83 -24.79
N THR A 71 7.95 -23.21 -25.96
CA THR A 71 7.83 -23.95 -27.23
C THR A 71 9.19 -24.49 -27.66
N GLU A 72 10.28 -23.74 -27.41
CA GLU A 72 11.67 -24.15 -27.63
C GLU A 72 12.62 -23.49 -26.60
N HIS A 73 13.64 -24.22 -26.16
CA HIS A 73 14.68 -23.68 -25.27
C HIS A 73 15.74 -22.94 -26.07
N SER A 74 15.38 -21.74 -26.54
CA SER A 74 16.25 -20.82 -27.26
C SER A 74 16.77 -19.71 -26.34
N THR A 75 17.77 -18.97 -26.82
CA THR A 75 18.26 -17.75 -26.16
C THR A 75 17.17 -16.69 -26.01
N GLU A 76 16.18 -16.66 -26.91
CA GLU A 76 15.03 -15.76 -26.83
C GLU A 76 14.17 -16.07 -25.60
N THR A 77 13.84 -17.35 -25.37
CA THR A 77 13.09 -17.78 -24.18
C THR A 77 13.83 -17.41 -22.88
N LEU A 78 15.17 -17.54 -22.87
CA LEU A 78 16.00 -17.12 -21.74
C LEU A 78 15.92 -15.61 -21.49
N LEU A 79 15.99 -14.79 -22.55
CA LEU A 79 15.88 -13.32 -22.42
C LEU A 79 14.49 -12.90 -21.92
N TYR A 80 13.42 -13.52 -22.41
CA TYR A 80 12.07 -13.27 -21.90
C TYR A 80 11.93 -13.63 -20.42
N LEU A 81 12.50 -14.76 -20.01
CA LEU A 81 12.50 -15.20 -18.61
C LEU A 81 13.25 -14.22 -17.71
N LEU A 82 14.45 -13.79 -18.12
CA LEU A 82 15.25 -12.80 -17.38
C LEU A 82 14.55 -11.44 -17.30
N PHE A 83 13.89 -11.03 -18.38
CA PHE A 83 13.09 -9.81 -18.41
C PHE A 83 11.95 -9.87 -17.38
N TRP A 84 11.13 -10.93 -17.39
CA TRP A 84 10.03 -11.06 -16.44
C TRP A 84 10.52 -11.23 -15.00
N LEU A 85 11.65 -11.93 -14.78
CA LEU A 85 12.29 -12.03 -13.47
C LEU A 85 12.73 -10.67 -12.94
N ALA A 86 13.32 -9.82 -13.79
CA ALA A 86 13.70 -8.46 -13.43
C ALA A 86 12.46 -7.59 -13.12
N MET A 87 11.36 -7.75 -13.86
CA MET A 87 10.10 -7.05 -13.60
C MET A 87 9.48 -7.46 -12.26
N VAL A 88 9.44 -8.77 -11.94
CA VAL A 88 8.99 -9.28 -10.64
C VAL A 88 9.84 -8.70 -9.51
N SER A 89 11.17 -8.73 -9.67
CA SER A 89 12.11 -8.22 -8.67
C SER A 89 11.92 -6.71 -8.43
N THR A 90 11.82 -5.92 -9.51
CA THR A 90 11.67 -4.46 -9.42
C THR A 90 10.33 -4.07 -8.78
N THR A 91 9.25 -4.73 -9.17
CA THR A 91 7.92 -4.48 -8.58
C THR A 91 7.86 -4.91 -7.11
N LEU A 92 8.50 -6.02 -6.74
CA LEU A 92 8.62 -6.46 -5.35
C LEU A 92 9.41 -5.47 -4.48
N ILE A 93 10.55 -4.98 -4.98
CA ILE A 93 11.33 -3.93 -4.30
C ILE A 93 10.48 -2.68 -4.10
N GLY A 94 9.73 -2.27 -5.14
CA GLY A 94 8.78 -1.15 -5.04
C GLY A 94 7.73 -1.38 -3.95
N ILE A 95 7.11 -2.56 -3.89
CA ILE A 95 6.12 -2.91 -2.86
C ILE A 95 6.72 -2.81 -1.46
N PHE A 96 7.94 -3.29 -1.24
CA PHE A 96 8.58 -3.17 0.08
C PHE A 96 8.97 -1.72 0.40
N TYR A 97 9.47 -0.97 -0.59
CA TYR A 97 9.84 0.43 -0.42
C TYR A 97 8.64 1.31 -0.05
N TYR A 98 7.50 1.13 -0.74
CA TYR A 98 6.24 1.82 -0.43
C TYR A 98 5.39 1.07 0.60
N GLY A 99 5.91 0.00 1.21
CA GLY A 99 5.16 -0.90 2.08
C GLY A 99 4.58 -0.21 3.32
N SER A 100 5.26 0.81 3.83
CA SER A 100 4.75 1.65 4.91
C SER A 100 3.52 2.44 4.49
N GLU A 101 3.44 2.89 3.24
CA GLU A 101 2.27 3.62 2.74
C GLU A 101 1.06 2.70 2.60
N LEU A 102 1.28 1.39 2.34
CA LEU A 102 0.20 0.40 2.22
C LEU A 102 -0.57 0.19 3.54
N ALA A 103 0.06 0.47 4.69
CA ALA A 103 -0.60 0.35 5.98
C ALA A 103 -1.56 1.53 6.21
N ASP A 104 -2.77 1.22 6.67
CA ASP A 104 -3.79 2.19 7.05
C ASP A 104 -3.48 2.74 8.45
N TYR A 105 -2.77 3.88 8.47
CA TYR A 105 -2.49 4.64 9.69
C TYR A 105 -3.63 5.62 10.02
N PRO A 106 -3.85 5.94 11.32
CA PRO A 106 -4.81 6.96 11.71
C PRO A 106 -4.45 8.31 11.08
N LYS A 107 -5.44 8.98 10.51
CA LYS A 107 -5.31 10.23 9.76
C LYS A 107 -5.60 11.46 10.62
N LEU A 108 -6.33 11.29 11.73
CA LEU A 108 -6.76 12.39 12.60
C LEU A 108 -5.77 12.72 13.70
N ARG A 109 -4.83 11.82 14.00
CA ARG A 109 -3.87 11.98 15.10
C ARG A 109 -2.45 11.61 14.67
N ASP A 110 -1.51 12.53 14.89
CA ASP A 110 -0.08 12.22 14.77
C ASP A 110 0.33 11.21 15.84
N VAL A 111 0.85 10.06 15.41
CA VAL A 111 1.35 8.99 16.30
C VAL A 111 2.62 9.44 17.07
N LYS A 112 3.30 10.50 16.61
CA LYS A 112 4.43 11.08 17.35
C LYS A 112 3.92 12.11 18.36
N PRO A 113 4.20 11.95 19.67
CA PRO A 113 3.89 13.00 20.63
C PRO A 113 4.70 14.24 20.25
N LYS A 114 4.01 15.38 20.05
CA LYS A 114 4.69 16.69 20.05
C LYS A 114 5.39 16.79 21.41
N ARG A 115 6.72 16.88 21.39
CA ARG A 115 7.50 17.25 22.57
C ARG A 115 6.93 18.60 23.01
N GLN A 116 6.29 18.64 24.17
CA GLN A 116 5.87 19.90 24.78
C GLN A 116 7.13 20.73 24.95
N SER A 117 7.27 21.77 24.12
CA SER A 117 8.21 22.85 24.39
C SER A 117 7.56 23.69 25.46
N ASP A 118 8.01 23.49 26.70
CA ASP A 118 7.76 24.38 27.82
C ASP A 118 8.31 25.78 27.55
#